data_AF-A0A2V8SFS2-F1
#
_entry.id   AF-A0A2V8SFS2-F1
#
_cell.length_a   1.000
_cell.length_b   1.000
_cell.length_c   1.000
_cell.angle_alpha   90.00
_cell.angle_beta   90.00
_cell.angle_gamma   90.00
#
_symmetry.space_group_name_H-M   'P 1'
#
loop_
_entity.id
_entity.type
_entity.pdbx_description
1 polymer ?
#
loop_
_entity_poly.entity_id
_entity_poly.type
_entity_poly.pdbx_seq_one_letter_code
_entity_poly.pdbx_strand_id
1 'polypeptide(L)'
;MSFTLHDLGSENFQFSSNVWHWKAALEIIKSIDIISEGKIRQMGYNATGVKVDVEDAHAIGEAVRDKILPKLPEGGRMFADLRITDEPDDMTLHRDDDDQWKNYSVTRDWLKEFSEFCLQSKGFQIF
;
A
#
# COMPACT_ATOMS: atom_id res chain seq x y z
N MET A 1 9.19 4.87 11.01
CA MET A 1 8.19 3.86 11.39
C MET A 1 7.99 2.94 10.20
N SER A 2 7.86 1.64 10.44
CA SER A 2 7.70 0.59 9.42
C SER A 2 6.48 -0.25 9.73
N PHE A 3 5.97 -0.95 8.73
CA PHE A 3 4.88 -1.91 8.82
C PHE A 3 5.38 -3.24 8.28
N THR A 4 5.02 -4.34 8.95
CA THR A 4 5.28 -5.70 8.46
C THR A 4 3.95 -6.43 8.31
N LEU A 5 3.72 -6.92 7.10
CA LEU A 5 2.57 -7.76 6.76
C LEU A 5 3.04 -9.20 6.82
N HIS A 6 2.56 -9.95 7.80
CA HIS A 6 2.84 -11.38 7.93
C HIS A 6 1.73 -12.18 7.27
N ASP A 7 2.09 -13.09 6.38
CA ASP A 7 1.14 -14.06 5.84
C ASP A 7 0.54 -14.94 6.95
N LEU A 8 -0.76 -15.22 6.83
CA LEU A 8 -1.46 -16.07 7.79
C LEU A 8 -1.23 -17.57 7.57
N GLY A 9 -0.65 -17.97 6.43
CA GLY A 9 -0.34 -19.36 6.08
C GLY A 9 1.11 -19.77 6.36
N SER A 10 2.04 -18.82 6.43
CA SER A 10 3.47 -19.05 6.61
C SER A 10 4.16 -17.87 7.28
N GLU A 11 4.81 -18.11 8.42
CA GLU A 11 5.57 -17.09 9.14
C GLU A 11 6.79 -16.55 8.35
N ASN A 12 7.28 -17.30 7.37
CA ASN A 12 8.42 -16.91 6.53
C ASN A 12 8.01 -16.08 5.30
N PHE A 13 6.71 -15.92 5.05
CA PHE A 13 6.22 -15.10 3.94
C PHE A 13 5.72 -13.76 4.48
N GLN A 14 6.51 -12.72 4.26
CA GLN A 14 6.25 -11.40 4.81
C GLN A 14 6.54 -10.30 3.80
N PHE A 15 5.85 -9.18 3.96
CA PHE A 15 6.07 -7.97 3.18
C PHE A 15 6.33 -6.78 4.10
N SER A 16 7.41 -6.06 3.85
CA SER A 16 7.84 -4.94 4.68
C SER A 16 7.61 -3.61 3.95
N SER A 17 7.09 -2.63 4.68
CA SER A 17 6.86 -1.28 4.17
C SER A 17 7.36 -0.22 5.14
N ASN A 18 7.83 0.90 4.61
CA ASN A 18 8.04 2.09 5.44
C ASN A 18 6.72 2.88 5.55
N VAL A 19 6.62 3.79 6.53
CA VAL A 19 5.39 4.59 6.74
C VAL A 19 5.03 5.47 5.53
N TRP A 20 6.01 5.92 4.76
CA TRP A 20 5.82 6.81 3.62
C TRP A 20 5.07 6.11 2.48
N HIS A 21 5.49 4.87 2.19
CA HIS A 21 4.84 4.00 1.22
C HIS A 21 3.51 3.47 1.75
N TRP A 22 3.49 2.98 3.01
CA TRP A 22 2.29 2.36 3.56
C TRP A 22 1.09 3.31 3.60
N LYS A 23 1.30 4.58 3.98
CA LYS A 23 0.21 5.56 3.96
C LYS A 23 -0.35 5.80 2.56
N ALA A 24 0.50 5.93 1.54
CA ALA A 24 0.03 6.07 0.16
C ALA A 24 -0.70 4.80 -0.32
N ALA A 25 -0.21 3.62 0.04
CA ALA A 25 -0.89 2.36 -0.25
C ALA A 25 -2.29 2.27 0.38
N LEU A 26 -2.48 2.75 1.62
CA LEU A 26 -3.79 2.76 2.27
C LEU A 26 -4.81 3.65 1.54
N GLU A 27 -4.39 4.78 0.99
CA GLU A 27 -5.28 5.63 0.18
C GLU A 27 -5.67 4.93 -1.13
N ILE A 28 -4.75 4.18 -1.74
CA ILE A 28 -5.06 3.34 -2.91
C ILE A 28 -6.07 2.25 -2.53
N ILE A 29 -5.84 1.51 -1.44
CA ILE A 29 -6.74 0.45 -0.96
C ILE A 29 -8.12 1.04 -0.60
N LYS A 30 -8.16 2.24 -0.03
CA LYS A 30 -9.41 2.97 0.22
C LYS A 30 -10.14 3.29 -1.09
N SER A 31 -9.42 3.73 -2.12
CA SER A 31 -10.02 4.13 -3.42
C SER A 31 -10.64 2.98 -4.21
N ILE A 32 -10.23 1.73 -3.96
CA ILE A 32 -10.77 0.53 -4.61
C ILE A 32 -11.98 -0.07 -3.89
N ASP A 33 -12.31 0.44 -2.69
CA ASP A 33 -13.54 0.14 -1.93
C ASP A 33 -13.77 -1.36 -1.67
N ILE A 34 -12.70 -2.09 -1.32
CA ILE A 34 -12.76 -3.53 -0.97
C ILE A 34 -12.87 -3.70 0.55
N ILE A 35 -12.12 -2.89 1.30
CA ILE A 35 -12.05 -2.94 2.75
C ILE A 35 -12.78 -1.73 3.34
N SER A 36 -13.59 -1.94 4.37
CA SER A 36 -14.28 -0.85 5.09
C SER A 36 -13.31 0.22 5.60
N GLU A 37 -13.75 1.48 5.61
CA GLU A 37 -12.92 2.61 6.11
C GLU A 37 -12.43 2.39 7.55
N GLY A 38 -13.23 1.75 8.41
CA GLY A 38 -12.84 1.41 9.78
C GLY A 38 -11.63 0.47 9.83
N LYS A 39 -11.60 -0.54 8.97
CA LYS A 39 -10.49 -1.50 8.87
C LYS A 39 -9.27 -0.85 8.22
N ILE A 40 -9.44 0.00 7.19
CA ILE A 40 -8.34 0.83 6.63
C ILE A 40 -7.69 1.69 7.71
N ARG A 41 -8.50 2.35 8.55
CA ARG A 41 -8.01 3.17 9.65
C ARG A 41 -7.18 2.34 10.64
N GLN A 42 -7.62 1.12 10.97
CA GLN A 42 -6.86 0.20 11.83
C GLN A 42 -5.52 -0.21 11.19
N MET A 43 -5.51 -0.47 9.88
CA MET A 43 -4.29 -0.79 9.11
C MET A 43 -3.26 0.36 9.12
N GLY A 44 -3.69 1.60 9.34
CA GLY A 44 -2.80 2.77 9.47
C GLY A 44 -2.08 2.91 10.81
N TYR A 45 -2.46 2.13 11.83
CA TYR A 45 -1.82 2.15 13.13
C TYR A 45 -0.89 0.94 13.28
N ASN A 46 0.37 1.20 13.66
CA ASN A 46 1.35 0.16 13.95
C ASN A 46 0.91 -0.67 15.18
N ALA A 47 1.26 -1.96 15.17
CA ALA A 47 1.01 -2.94 16.23
C ALA A 47 -0.46 -3.16 16.62
N THR A 48 -1.42 -2.86 15.74
CA THR A 48 -2.83 -3.23 15.97
C THR A 48 -3.09 -4.72 15.76
N GLY A 49 -2.24 -5.41 15.00
CA GLY A 49 -2.45 -6.81 14.65
C GLY A 49 -3.70 -7.03 13.80
N VAL A 50 -4.15 -6.00 13.06
CA VAL A 50 -5.32 -6.10 12.18
C VAL A 50 -5.07 -7.17 11.11
N LYS A 51 -6.11 -7.96 10.83
CA LYS A 51 -6.06 -9.07 9.88
C LYS A 51 -6.88 -8.75 8.63
N VAL A 52 -6.31 -9.06 7.48
CA VAL A 52 -6.97 -9.10 6.18
C VAL A 52 -7.08 -10.58 5.80
N ASP A 53 -8.29 -11.06 5.53
CA ASP A 53 -8.49 -12.45 5.12
C ASP A 53 -8.02 -12.68 3.67
N VAL A 54 -8.04 -13.94 3.24
CA VAL A 54 -7.56 -14.31 1.91
C VAL A 54 -8.39 -13.71 0.78
N GLU A 55 -9.71 -13.56 0.97
CA GLU A 55 -10.61 -13.03 -0.05
C GLU A 55 -10.35 -11.54 -0.27
N ASP A 56 -10.32 -10.77 0.81
CA ASP A 56 -9.96 -9.35 0.79
C ASP A 56 -8.53 -9.14 0.24
N ALA A 57 -7.57 -9.95 0.69
CA ALA A 57 -6.18 -9.83 0.25
C ALA A 57 -6.05 -10.06 -1.25
N HIS A 58 -6.67 -11.12 -1.77
CA HIS A 58 -6.62 -11.42 -3.21
C HIS A 58 -7.34 -10.35 -4.00
N ALA A 59 -8.51 -9.90 -3.56
CA ALA A 59 -9.25 -8.82 -4.20
C ALA A 59 -8.44 -7.52 -4.26
N ILE A 60 -7.70 -7.17 -3.21
CA ILE A 60 -6.76 -6.03 -3.22
C ILE A 60 -5.67 -6.25 -4.26
N GLY A 61 -5.03 -7.42 -4.24
CA GLY A 61 -3.95 -7.76 -5.15
C GLY A 61 -4.38 -7.65 -6.62
N GLU A 62 -5.53 -8.21 -6.97
CA GLU A 62 -6.13 -8.13 -8.31
C GLU A 62 -6.47 -6.69 -8.70
N ALA A 63 -7.12 -5.93 -7.82
CA ALA A 63 -7.47 -4.55 -8.11
C ALA A 63 -6.22 -3.68 -8.33
N VAL A 64 -5.16 -3.85 -7.53
CA VAL A 64 -3.89 -3.16 -7.74
C VAL A 64 -3.30 -3.56 -9.10
N ARG A 65 -3.25 -4.86 -9.40
CA ARG A 65 -2.70 -5.39 -10.66
C ARG A 65 -3.45 -4.89 -11.89
N ASP A 66 -4.77 -4.90 -11.85
CA ASP A 66 -5.62 -4.75 -13.04
C ASP A 66 -6.12 -3.31 -13.22
N LYS A 67 -6.24 -2.53 -12.13
CA LYS A 67 -6.79 -1.17 -12.17
C LYS A 67 -5.78 -0.07 -11.87
N ILE A 68 -4.74 -0.36 -11.08
CA ILE A 68 -3.76 0.65 -10.63
C ILE A 68 -2.49 0.57 -11.46
N LEU A 69 -1.81 -0.59 -11.49
CA LEU A 69 -0.55 -0.77 -12.22
C LEU A 69 -0.62 -0.33 -13.69
N PRO A 70 -1.68 -0.59 -14.49
CA PRO A 70 -1.70 -0.17 -15.89
C PRO A 70 -1.67 1.35 -16.10
N LYS A 71 -1.97 2.14 -15.05
CA LYS A 71 -1.96 3.60 -15.10
C LYS A 71 -0.59 4.21 -14.74
N LEU A 72 0.26 3.47 -14.04
CA LEU A 72 1.58 3.96 -13.64
C LEU A 72 2.60 3.70 -14.76
N PRO A 73 3.32 4.72 -15.27
CA PRO A 73 4.43 4.48 -16.20
C PRO A 73 5.57 3.71 -15.52
N GLU A 74 6.48 3.18 -16.32
CA GLU A 74 7.73 2.61 -15.82
C GLU A 74 8.53 3.69 -15.07
N GLY A 75 9.08 3.36 -13.90
CA GLY A 75 9.72 4.33 -13.01
C GLY A 75 8.77 5.32 -12.30
N GLY A 76 7.47 5.29 -12.63
CA GLY A 76 6.46 6.16 -12.03
C GLY A 76 6.12 5.81 -10.59
N ARG A 77 5.57 6.81 -9.88
CA ARG A 77 5.04 6.69 -8.52
C ARG A 77 3.66 7.34 -8.41
N MET A 78 2.89 6.87 -7.44
CA MET A 78 1.59 7.42 -7.08
C MET A 78 1.67 8.00 -5.67
N PHE A 79 1.18 9.22 -5.49
CA PHE A 79 1.14 9.90 -4.20
C PHE A 79 -0.09 9.49 -3.37
N ALA A 80 -0.13 9.90 -2.10
CA ALA A 80 -1.29 9.65 -1.23
C ALA A 80 -2.59 10.32 -1.70
N ASP A 81 -2.54 11.37 -2.51
CA ASP A 81 -3.72 11.97 -3.14
C ASP A 81 -4.14 11.25 -4.45
N LEU A 82 -3.50 10.12 -4.76
CA LEU A 82 -3.70 9.27 -5.94
C LEU A 82 -3.23 9.88 -7.26
N ARG A 83 -2.59 11.06 -7.26
CA ARG A 83 -1.93 11.58 -8.46
C ARG A 83 -0.70 10.74 -8.80
N ILE A 84 -0.46 10.61 -10.10
CA ILE A 84 0.68 9.88 -10.65
C ILE A 84 1.72 10.90 -11.10
N THR A 85 2.99 10.58 -10.88
CA THR A 85 4.13 11.29 -11.44
C THR A 85 5.18 10.32 -11.96
N ASP A 86 5.92 10.73 -12.98
CA ASP A 86 7.14 10.10 -13.47
C ASP A 86 8.40 10.80 -12.96
N GLU A 87 8.24 11.88 -12.17
CA GLU A 87 9.36 12.55 -11.54
C GLU A 87 9.96 11.70 -10.40
N PRO A 88 11.29 11.55 -10.37
CA PRO A 88 11.96 10.82 -9.31
C PRO A 88 11.75 11.50 -7.96
N ASP A 89 11.96 10.75 -6.88
CA ASP A 89 11.96 11.33 -5.54
C ASP A 89 13.22 12.18 -5.31
N ASP A 90 13.05 13.50 -5.18
CA ASP A 90 14.13 14.45 -4.93
C ASP A 90 14.49 14.56 -3.43
N MET A 91 13.79 13.79 -2.58
CA MET A 91 13.91 13.78 -1.13
C MET A 91 13.52 15.12 -0.46
N THR A 92 12.80 15.99 -1.17
CA THR A 92 12.26 17.22 -0.59
C THR A 92 11.18 16.87 0.44
N LEU A 93 11.41 17.28 1.69
CA LEU A 93 10.40 17.15 2.74
C LEU A 93 9.44 18.35 2.71
N HIS A 94 8.22 18.12 2.25
CA HIS A 94 7.15 19.11 2.22
C HIS A 94 6.55 19.31 3.62
N ARG A 95 6.70 20.51 4.19
CA ARG A 95 6.17 20.85 5.52
C ARG A 95 4.83 21.57 5.47
N ASP A 96 4.52 22.21 4.35
CA ASP A 96 3.24 22.88 4.14
C ASP A 96 2.12 21.83 4.09
N ASP A 97 1.03 22.08 4.81
CA ASP A 97 -0.11 21.16 4.90
C ASP A 97 -0.70 20.90 3.50
N ASP A 98 -0.69 21.88 2.60
CA ASP A 98 -1.22 21.77 1.24
C ASP A 98 -0.38 20.82 0.35
N ASP A 99 0.88 20.57 0.72
CA ASP A 99 1.83 19.76 -0.03
C ASP A 99 2.31 18.51 0.72
N GLN A 100 1.92 18.31 1.98
CA GLN A 100 2.37 17.20 2.82
C GLN A 100 2.07 15.81 2.23
N TRP A 101 1.03 15.70 1.40
CA TRP A 101 0.66 14.48 0.69
C TRP A 101 1.77 13.99 -0.26
N LYS A 102 2.63 14.89 -0.77
CA LYS A 102 3.75 14.56 -1.66
C LYS A 102 4.85 13.74 -0.97
N ASN A 103 4.95 13.84 0.36
CA ASN A 103 5.90 13.03 1.14
C ASN A 103 5.54 11.54 1.15
N TYR A 104 4.33 11.18 0.73
CA TYR A 104 3.79 9.83 0.76
C TYR A 104 3.60 9.36 -0.67
N SER A 105 4.37 8.36 -1.09
CA SER A 105 4.24 7.79 -2.43
C SER A 105 4.61 6.32 -2.46
N VAL A 106 4.12 5.62 -3.48
CA VAL A 106 4.50 4.23 -3.80
C VAL A 106 4.91 4.15 -5.26
N THR A 107 6.03 3.48 -5.52
CA THR A 107 6.50 3.24 -6.89
C THR A 107 5.69 2.12 -7.55
N ARG A 108 5.74 2.08 -8.88
CA ARG A 108 5.18 0.97 -9.68
C ARG A 108 5.71 -0.39 -9.20
N ASP A 109 7.01 -0.50 -8.96
CA ASP A 109 7.63 -1.76 -8.54
C ASP A 109 7.16 -2.19 -7.15
N TRP A 110 7.07 -1.24 -6.22
CA TRP A 110 6.54 -1.51 -4.89
C TRP A 110 5.09 -2.01 -4.94
N LEU A 111 4.24 -1.38 -5.76
CA LEU A 111 2.85 -1.82 -5.95
C LEU A 111 2.75 -3.20 -6.60
N LYS A 112 3.68 -3.53 -7.50
CA LYS A 112 3.76 -4.84 -8.12
C LYS A 112 4.11 -5.91 -7.08
N GLU A 113 5.16 -5.69 -6.29
CA GLU A 113 5.56 -6.60 -5.21
C GLU A 113 4.44 -6.77 -4.16
N PHE A 114 3.77 -5.68 -3.78
CA PHE A 114 2.64 -5.72 -2.87
C PHE A 114 1.46 -6.52 -3.44
N SER A 115 1.12 -6.30 -4.72
CA SER A 115 0.07 -7.05 -5.41
C SER A 115 0.40 -8.55 -5.46
N GLU A 116 1.64 -8.92 -5.79
CA GLU A 116 2.10 -10.31 -5.80
C GLU A 116 2.03 -10.95 -4.40
N PHE A 117 2.46 -10.22 -3.36
CA PHE A 117 2.31 -10.67 -1.97
C PHE A 117 0.86 -10.96 -1.62
N CYS A 118 -0.04 -10.01 -1.91
CA CYS A 118 -1.47 -10.14 -1.65
C CYS A 118 -2.05 -11.40 -2.32
N LEU A 119 -1.75 -11.63 -3.60
CA LEU A 119 -2.25 -12.76 -4.40
C LEU A 119 -1.69 -14.12 -3.95
N GLN A 120 -0.51 -14.15 -3.34
CA GLN A 120 0.12 -15.39 -2.86
C GLN A 120 -0.23 -15.70 -1.40
N SER A 121 -0.62 -14.68 -0.63
CA SER A 121 -0.94 -14.82 0.79
C SER A 121 -2.21 -15.65 1.03
N LYS A 122 -2.33 -16.19 2.24
CA LYS A 122 -3.56 -16.77 2.81
C LYS A 122 -4.31 -15.74 3.65
N GLY A 123 -4.23 -14.48 3.25
CA GLY A 123 -4.52 -13.33 4.09
C GLY A 123 -3.27 -12.92 4.89
N PHE A 124 -3.30 -11.74 5.50
CA PHE A 124 -2.14 -11.20 6.20
C PHE A 124 -2.52 -10.43 7.47
N GLN A 125 -1.59 -10.36 8.40
CA GLN A 125 -1.68 -9.58 9.63
C GLN A 125 -0.65 -8.45 9.61
N ILE A 126 -1.07 -7.24 9.98
CA ILE A 126 -0.23 -6.04 9.96
C ILE A 126 0.29 -5.72 11.37
N PHE A 127 1.60 -5.48 11.45
CA PHE A 127 2.31 -5.02 12.65
C PHE A 127 3.06 -3.73 12.36
#